data_AF-A0A2J6N1T5-F1
#
_entry.id   AF-A0A2J6N1T5-F1
#
_cell.length_a   1.000
_cell.length_b   1.000
_cell.length_c   1.000
_cell.angle_alpha   90.00
_cell.angle_beta   90.00
_cell.angle_gamma   90.00
#
_symmetry.space_group_name_H-M   'P 1'
#
loop_
_entity.id
_entity.type
_entity.pdbx_description
1 polymer ?
#
loop_
_entity_poly.entity_id
_entity_poly.type
_entity_poly.pdbx_seq_one_letter_code
_entity_poly.pdbx_strand_id
1 'polypeptide(L)' 'MFFLDVTPKEAYKRIQKGRKRREMFESLEELERIRRKALYLALMDKWRIINANKPAEEIEKEIIKHFD' A
#
# COMPACT_ATOMS: atom_id res chain seq x y z
N MET A 1 -10.81 9.25 4.52
CA MET A 1 -9.48 8.62 4.68
C MET A 1 -9.13 7.85 3.41
N PHE A 2 -7.86 7.80 3.03
CA PHE A 2 -7.37 7.01 1.89
C PHE A 2 -6.64 5.76 2.38
N PHE A 3 -6.80 4.65 1.66
CA PHE A 3 -6.00 3.44 1.83
C PHE A 3 -5.20 3.18 0.56
N LEU A 4 -3.87 3.25 0.67
CA LEU A 4 -2.97 2.99 -0.46
C LEU A 4 -2.73 1.48 -0.58
N ASP A 5 -3.52 0.82 -1.42
CA ASP A 5 -3.40 -0.63 -1.61
C ASP A 5 -2.29 -0.96 -2.62
N VAL A 6 -1.21 -1.55 -2.11
CA VAL A 6 -0.09 -2.06 -2.90
C VAL A 6 -0.01 -3.57 -2.77
N THR A 7 0.30 -4.26 -3.86
CA THR A 7 0.48 -5.71 -3.81
C THR A 7 1.68 -6.07 -2.92
N PRO A 8 1.64 -7.19 -2.17
CA PRO A 8 2.74 -7.60 -1.30
C PRO A 8 4.05 -7.78 -2.06
N LYS A 9 3.98 -8.28 -3.30
CA LYS A 9 5.14 -8.44 -4.20
C LYS A 9 5.78 -7.10 -4.56
N GLU A 10 4.98 -6.10 -4.92
CA GLU A 10 5.50 -4.76 -5.27
C GLU A 10 6.02 -4.03 -4.02
N ALA A 11 5.34 -4.15 -2.89
CA ALA A 11 5.82 -3.61 -1.61
C ALA A 11 7.18 -4.23 -1.22
N TYR A 12 7.29 -5.56 -1.26
CA TYR A 12 8.52 -6.28 -0.98
C TYR A 12 9.67 -5.84 -1.89
N LYS A 13 9.40 -5.75 -3.21
CA LYS A 13 10.38 -5.24 -4.18
C LYS A 13 10.84 -3.82 -3.88
N ARG A 14 9.92 -2.91 -3.50
CA ARG A 14 10.25 -1.52 -3.13
C ARG A 14 11.09 -1.46 -1.86
N ILE A 15 10.75 -2.25 -0.84
CA ILE A 15 11.53 -2.36 0.40
C ILE A 15 12.95 -2.84 0.12
N GLN A 16 13.10 -3.91 -0.68
CA GLN A 16 14.39 -4.45 -1.07
C GLN A 16 15.29 -3.43 -1.78
N LYS A 17 14.69 -2.56 -2.62
CA LYS A 17 15.43 -1.52 -3.35
C LYS A 17 15.75 -0.31 -2.48
N GLY A 18 14.83 0.09 -1.61
CA GLY A 18 14.89 1.36 -0.89
C GLY A 18 15.54 1.30 0.50
N ARG A 19 15.67 0.12 1.10
CA ARG A 19 16.15 -0.03 2.49
C ARG A 19 17.44 -0.82 2.57
N LYS A 20 18.40 -0.31 3.35
CA LYS A 20 19.69 -1.00 3.62
C LYS A 20 19.58 -2.16 4.61
N ARG A 21 18.57 -2.15 5.48
CA ARG A 21 18.27 -3.21 6.45
C ARG A 21 16.77 -3.47 6.44
N ARG A 22 16.39 -4.75 6.58
CA ARG A 22 14.99 -5.16 6.68
C ARG A 22 14.56 -5.22 8.13
N GLU A 23 13.32 -4.83 8.38
CA GLU A 23 12.66 -5.06 9.66
C GLU A 23 12.00 -6.44 9.70
N MET A 24 11.72 -6.93 10.91
CA MET A 24 11.17 -8.27 11.15
C MET A 24 9.84 -8.55 10.44
N PHE A 25 9.07 -7.50 10.10
CA PHE A 25 7.76 -7.60 9.45
C PHE A 25 7.80 -7.41 7.93
N GLU A 26 8.99 -7.33 7.33
CA GLU A 26 9.16 -7.06 5.90
C GLU A 26 9.39 -8.32 5.05
N SER A 27 8.90 -9.47 5.53
CA SER A 27 8.81 -10.68 4.72
C SER A 27 7.59 -10.62 3.79
N LEU A 28 7.64 -11.33 2.66
CA LEU A 28 6.51 -11.36 1.72
C LEU A 28 5.23 -11.91 2.39
N GLU A 29 5.37 -12.93 3.21
CA GLU A 29 4.26 -13.55 3.95
C GLU A 29 3.62 -12.59 4.95
N GLU A 30 4.43 -11.83 5.70
CA GLU A 30 3.90 -10.83 6.63
C GLU A 30 3.20 -9.68 5.88
N LEU A 31 3.74 -9.24 4.74
CA LEU A 31 3.10 -8.23 3.89
C LEU A 31 1.75 -8.72 3.35
N GLU A 32 1.61 -9.99 2.98
CA GLU A 32 0.33 -10.59 2.60
C GLU A 32 -0.67 -10.60 3.75
N ARG A 33 -0.22 -11.02 4.94
CA ARG A 33 -1.05 -11.07 6.16
C ARG A 33 -1.53 -9.68 6.57
N ILE A 34 -0.65 -8.69 6.55
CA ILE A 34 -0.95 -7.30 6.91
C ILE A 34 -1.90 -6.69 5.88
N ARG A 35 -1.67 -6.86 4.58
CA ARG A 35 -2.54 -6.32 3.53
C ARG A 35 -3.97 -6.80 3.68
N ARG A 36 -4.20 -8.10 3.93
CA ARG A 36 -5.56 -8.65 4.12
C ARG A 36 -6.29 -7.97 5.28
N LYS A 37 -5.63 -7.80 6.43
CA LYS A 37 -6.21 -7.16 7.62
C LYS A 37 -6.49 -5.67 7.37
N ALA A 38 -5.52 -4.95 6.81
CA ALA A 38 -5.64 -3.52 6.57
C ALA A 38 -6.71 -3.19 5.53
N LEU A 39 -6.79 -3.98 4.44
CA LEU A 39 -7.83 -3.83 3.42
C LEU A 39 -9.22 -4.10 4.00
N TYR A 40 -9.37 -5.13 4.83
CA TYR A 40 -10.64 -5.42 5.52
C TYR A 40 -11.10 -4.23 6.38
N LEU A 41 -10.21 -3.64 7.18
CA LEU A 41 -10.51 -2.46 7.99
C LEU A 41 -10.87 -1.24 7.12
N ALA A 42 -10.11 -0.99 6.06
CA ALA A 42 -10.38 0.10 5.13
C ALA A 42 -11.76 -0.02 4.47
N LEU A 43 -12.18 -1.24 4.13
CA LEU A 43 -13.51 -1.52 3.58
C LEU A 43 -14.62 -1.28 4.60
N MET A 44 -14.44 -1.76 5.84
CA MET A 44 -15.41 -1.57 6.93
C MET A 44 -15.66 -0.09 7.22
N ASP A 45 -14.59 0.69 7.31
CA ASP A 45 -14.65 2.11 7.63
C ASP A 45 -14.90 2.99 6.39
N LYS A 46 -15.20 2.37 5.23
CA LYS A 46 -15.51 3.03 3.96
C LYS A 46 -14.41 4.02 3.53
N TRP A 47 -13.15 3.66 3.75
CA TRP A 47 -12.02 4.44 3.26
C TRP A 47 -11.95 4.34 1.73
N ARG A 48 -11.39 5.36 1.11
CA ARG A 48 -11.18 5.35 -0.33
C ARG A 48 -9.93 4.54 -0.66
N ILE A 49 -10.10 3.44 -1.37
CA ILE A 49 -9.00 2.56 -1.78
C ILE A 49 -8.37 3.11 -3.05
N ILE A 50 -7.07 3.37 -3.01
CA ILE A 50 -6.26 3.87 -4.12
C ILE A 50 -5.29 2.78 -4.54
N ASN A 51 -5.17 2.53 -5.84
CA ASN A 51 -4.21 1.54 -6.35
C ASN A 51 -2.78 2.11 -6.31
N ALA A 52 -1.99 1.67 -5.34
CA ALA A 52 -0.64 2.15 -5.09
C ALA A 52 0.47 1.31 -5.75
N ASN A 53 0.13 0.45 -6.72
CA ASN A 53 1.12 -0.29 -7.53
C ASN A 53 1.80 0.57 -8.60
N LYS A 54 1.34 1.81 -8.79
CA LYS A 54 1.85 2.79 -9.76
C LYS A 54 3.01 3.62 -9.18
N PRO A 55 3.71 4.44 -9.98
CA PRO A 55 4.63 5.47 -9.50
C PRO A 55 3.94 6.49 -8.59
N ALA A 56 4.70 7.15 -7.72
CA ALA A 56 4.16 8.07 -6.71
C ALA A 56 3.42 9.25 -7.35
N GLU A 57 3.90 9.74 -8.48
CA GLU A 57 3.35 10.87 -9.23
C GLU A 57 1.97 10.53 -9.83
N GLU A 58 1.73 9.28 -10.18
CA GLU A 58 0.41 8.83 -10.64
C GLU A 58 -0.57 8.66 -9.50
N ILE A 59 -0.09 8.15 -8.35
CA ILE A 59 -0.89 7.99 -7.14
C ILE A 59 -1.32 9.37 -6.62
N GLU A 60 -0.42 10.35 -6.61
CA GLU A 60 -0.71 11.74 -6.24
C GLU A 60 -1.85 12.31 -7.09
N LYS A 61 -1.76 12.18 -8.42
CA LYS A 61 -2.83 12.64 -9.33
C LYS A 61 -4.18 11.97 -9.05
N GLU A 62 -4.18 10.70 -8.67
CA GLU A 62 -5.41 9.97 -8.31
C GLU A 62 -6.01 10.50 -7.00
N ILE A 63 -5.17 10.79 -6.01
CA ILE A 63 -5.58 11.38 -4.74
C ILE A 63 -6.17 12.79 -4.93
N ILE A 64 -5.52 13.65 -5.72
CA ILE A 64 -5.95 15.04 -5.95
C ILE A 64 -7.37 15.09 -6.56
N LYS A 65 -7.69 14.19 -7.50
CA LYS A 65 -9.03 14.07 -8.13
C LYS A 65 -10.18 13.79 -7.16
N HIS A 66 -9.90 13.54 -5.89
CA HIS A 66 -10.89 13.27 -4.85
C HIS A 66 -11.06 14.40 -3.86
N PHE A 67 -10.38 15.53 -4.08
CA PHE A 67 -10.54 16.77 -3.32
C PHE A 67 -11.31 17.86 -4.10
N ASP A 68 -11.62 17.62 -5.37
CA ASP A 68 -12.55 18.42 -6.21
C ASP A 68 -14.01 17.97 -6.01
#